data_AF-A0A2V8UBG1-F1
#
_entry.id   AF-A0A2V8UBG1-F1
#
_cell.length_a   1.000
_cell.length_b   1.000
_cell.length_c   1.000
_cell.angle_alpha   90.00
_cell.angle_beta   90.00
_cell.angle_gamma   90.00
#
_symmetry.space_group_name_H-M   'P 1'
#
loop_
_entity.id
_entity.type
_entity.pdbx_description
1 polymer ?
#
loop_
_entity_poly.entity_id
_entity_poly.type
_entity_poly.pdbx_seq_one_letter_code
_entity_poly.pdbx_strand_id
1 'polypeptide(L)'
;MKNLLLVVLSLAPAFCQPISVGIKGGILLNAPSTEDNRATLDVSRWTVGPTIEIRLPARFSAALDAALYRRTSFSTGRSIGGEQFFDTSHTTEWGFPLYAKYRFTEVPFHPFVAGGAAFKYLRTSGTAGCSGTEPSLCGPNPGVSNLVITSPIG
;
A
#
# COMPACT_ATOMS: atom_id res chain seq x y z
N MET A 1 -19.55 42.02 -2.13
CA MET A 1 -18.64 42.15 -3.30
C MET A 1 -17.16 42.05 -2.94
N LYS A 2 -16.70 42.62 -1.82
CA LYS A 2 -15.27 42.58 -1.38
C LYS A 2 -14.70 41.16 -1.20
N ASN A 3 -15.48 40.23 -0.66
CA ASN A 3 -15.04 38.85 -0.40
C ASN A 3 -14.92 38.02 -1.69
N LEU A 4 -15.75 38.31 -2.71
CA LEU A 4 -15.73 37.61 -3.99
C LEU A 4 -14.55 38.05 -4.86
N LEU A 5 -14.18 39.35 -4.76
CA LEU A 5 -12.99 39.89 -5.41
C LEU A 5 -11.70 39.28 -4.84
N LEU A 6 -11.62 39.04 -3.53
CA LEU A 6 -10.50 38.34 -2.88
C LEU A 6 -10.37 36.88 -3.34
N VAL A 7 -11.49 36.16 -3.50
CA VAL A 7 -11.48 34.78 -4.02
C VAL A 7 -10.97 34.75 -5.46
N VAL A 8 -11.46 35.64 -6.34
CA VAL A 8 -11.01 35.72 -7.73
C VAL A 8 -9.53 36.12 -7.84
N LEU A 9 -9.08 37.09 -7.02
CA LEU A 9 -7.68 37.52 -7.00
C LEU A 9 -6.73 36.44 -6.45
N SER A 10 -7.20 35.60 -5.53
CA SER A 10 -6.45 34.43 -5.03
C SER A 10 -6.39 33.27 -6.04
N LEU A 11 -7.31 33.22 -7.00
CA LEU A 11 -7.37 32.18 -8.02
C LEU A 11 -6.47 32.47 -9.23
N ALA A 12 -6.14 33.75 -9.48
CA ALA A 12 -5.22 34.14 -10.54
C ALA A 12 -3.80 33.48 -10.45
N PRO A 13 -3.14 33.40 -9.28
CA PRO A 13 -1.88 32.65 -9.15
C PRO A 13 -2.08 31.12 -9.15
N ALA A 14 -3.30 30.59 -9.01
CA ALA A 14 -3.54 29.14 -9.04
C ALA A 14 -3.32 28.54 -10.44
N PHE A 15 -3.32 29.35 -11.50
CA PHE A 15 -3.01 28.91 -12.87
C PHE A 15 -1.50 28.87 -13.20
N CYS A 16 -0.64 29.37 -12.30
CA CYS A 16 0.82 29.30 -12.43
C CYS A 16 1.45 28.52 -11.27
N GLN A 17 0.81 27.42 -10.86
CA GLN A 17 1.36 26.52 -9.87
C GLN A 17 2.43 25.62 -10.50
N PRO A 18 3.71 25.69 -10.07
CA PRO A 18 4.74 24.83 -10.62
C PRO A 18 4.43 23.37 -10.27
N ILE A 19 4.29 22.54 -11.30
CA ILE A 19 4.14 21.09 -11.17
C ILE A 19 5.54 20.50 -11.02
N SER A 20 5.76 19.75 -9.95
CA SER A 20 6.99 19.03 -9.67
C SER A 20 6.73 17.55 -9.82
N VAL A 21 7.45 16.90 -10.73
CA VAL A 21 7.41 15.44 -10.89
C VAL A 21 8.67 14.88 -10.24
N GLY A 22 8.52 13.78 -9.49
CA GLY A 22 9.63 13.10 -8.85
C GLY A 22 9.41 11.60 -8.74
N ILE A 23 10.35 10.93 -8.12
CA ILE A 23 10.25 9.52 -7.73
C ILE A 23 10.42 9.47 -6.22
N LYS A 24 9.56 8.72 -5.54
CA LYS A 24 9.63 8.53 -4.10
C LYS A 24 9.88 7.06 -3.82
N GLY A 25 10.94 6.81 -3.05
CA GLY A 25 11.27 5.49 -2.53
C GLY A 25 11.11 5.48 -1.02
N GLY A 26 10.66 4.36 -0.47
CA GLY A 26 10.56 4.14 0.96
C GLY A 26 11.05 2.76 1.33
N ILE A 27 11.74 2.66 2.47
CA ILE A 27 12.02 1.39 3.12
C ILE A 27 11.23 1.31 4.41
N LEU A 28 10.70 0.13 4.71
CA LEU A 28 10.06 -0.12 6.00
C LEU A 28 11.15 -0.41 7.03
N LEU A 29 11.31 0.47 8.01
CA LEU A 29 12.25 0.26 9.13
C LEU A 29 11.74 -0.81 10.11
N ASN A 30 10.42 -0.95 10.23
CA ASN A 30 9.77 -2.06 10.94
C ASN A 30 9.06 -2.97 9.93
N ALA A 31 9.62 -4.16 9.72
CA ALA A 31 8.87 -5.26 9.12
C ALA A 31 7.99 -5.89 10.21
N PRO A 32 6.68 -6.09 10.00
CA PRO A 32 5.89 -6.92 10.91
C PRO A 32 6.38 -8.37 10.77
N SER A 33 7.19 -8.83 11.72
CA SER A 33 7.52 -10.24 11.87
C SER A 33 6.44 -10.88 12.75
N THR A 34 5.60 -11.73 12.18
CA THR A 34 4.93 -12.74 12.98
C THR A 34 5.90 -13.91 13.09
N GLU A 35 6.61 -13.98 14.20
CA GLU A 35 7.32 -15.19 14.61
C GLU A 35 6.31 -16.15 15.22
N ASP A 36 5.40 -16.70 14.41
CA ASP A 36 4.60 -17.85 14.80
C ASP A 36 5.18 -19.06 14.09
N ASN A 37 5.48 -20.14 14.82
CA ASN A 37 6.10 -21.38 14.29
C ASN A 37 5.25 -22.08 13.22
N ARG A 38 4.10 -21.51 12.85
CA ARG A 38 3.15 -22.02 11.86
C ARG A 38 2.97 -21.11 10.64
N ALA A 39 3.54 -19.90 10.62
CA ALA A 39 3.32 -18.94 9.55
C ALA A 39 4.58 -18.10 9.24
N THR A 40 5.10 -18.26 8.01
CA THR A 40 6.20 -17.41 7.51
C THR A 40 5.63 -16.23 6.73
N LEU A 41 5.90 -15.01 7.20
CA LEU A 41 5.60 -13.77 6.50
C LEU A 41 6.83 -13.28 5.71
N ASP A 42 6.71 -13.28 4.38
CA ASP A 42 7.68 -12.62 3.51
C ASP A 42 7.08 -11.30 3.01
N VAL A 43 7.54 -10.19 3.61
CA VAL A 43 7.10 -8.83 3.28
C VAL A 43 8.15 -8.14 2.43
N SER A 44 7.77 -7.68 1.23
CA SER A 44 8.66 -6.83 0.42
C SER A 44 8.98 -5.53 1.17
N ARG A 45 10.26 -5.31 1.48
CA ARG A 45 10.75 -4.22 2.36
C ARG A 45 10.87 -2.84 1.70
N TRP A 46 10.57 -2.76 0.41
CA TRP A 46 10.80 -1.57 -0.40
C TRP A 46 9.53 -1.15 -1.13
N THR A 47 9.46 0.13 -1.39
CA THR A 47 8.37 0.82 -2.04
C THR A 47 9.01 1.81 -3.00
N VAL A 48 8.55 1.83 -4.24
CA VAL A 48 8.95 2.85 -5.21
C VAL A 48 7.72 3.25 -6.02
N GLY A 49 7.55 4.54 -6.25
CA GLY A 49 6.48 5.05 -7.09
C GLY A 49 6.81 6.45 -7.63
N PRO A 50 6.30 6.80 -8.81
CA PRO A 50 6.30 8.19 -9.26
C PRO A 50 5.49 9.05 -8.30
N THR A 51 5.91 10.29 -8.10
CA THR A 51 5.19 11.29 -7.31
C THR A 51 4.96 12.54 -8.12
N ILE A 52 3.78 13.12 -7.97
CA ILE A 52 3.39 14.38 -8.60
C ILE A 52 3.03 15.33 -7.46
N GLU A 53 3.81 16.39 -7.30
CA GLU A 53 3.59 17.47 -6.33
C GLU A 53 3.20 18.73 -7.10
N ILE A 54 2.03 19.28 -6.77
CA ILE A 54 1.54 20.55 -7.27
C ILE A 54 1.73 21.58 -6.17
N ARG A 55 2.51 22.64 -6.44
CA ARG A 55 2.78 23.69 -5.44
C ARG A 55 1.75 24.79 -5.51
N LEU A 56 0.99 24.94 -4.42
CA LEU A 56 0.00 25.98 -4.26
C LEU A 56 0.66 27.28 -3.73
N PRO A 57 0.06 28.45 -3.97
CA PRO A 57 0.47 29.68 -3.30
C PRO A 57 0.33 29.54 -1.77
N ALA A 58 1.12 30.31 -1.02
CA ALA A 58 1.20 30.27 0.46
C ALA A 58 1.90 29.04 1.08
N ARG A 59 2.91 28.47 0.40
CA ARG A 59 3.78 27.38 0.91
C ARG A 59 3.10 26.03 1.12
N PHE A 60 1.88 25.89 0.60
CA PHE A 60 1.18 24.61 0.52
C PHE A 60 1.57 23.89 -0.76
N SER A 61 1.62 22.58 -0.70
CA SER A 61 1.71 21.71 -1.86
C SER A 61 0.71 20.58 -1.70
N ALA A 62 0.04 20.18 -2.77
CA ALA A 62 -0.70 18.93 -2.82
C ALA A 62 0.16 17.90 -3.55
N ALA A 63 0.31 16.70 -3.00
CA ALA A 63 1.09 15.64 -3.60
C ALA A 63 0.29 14.35 -3.70
N LEU A 64 0.46 13.68 -4.82
CA LEU A 64 -0.08 12.36 -5.10
C LEU A 64 1.11 11.45 -5.41
N ASP A 65 1.36 10.46 -4.56
CA ASP A 65 2.30 9.40 -4.93
C ASP A 65 1.52 8.34 -5.72
N ALA A 66 1.85 8.21 -7.00
CA ALA A 66 1.25 7.23 -7.86
C ALA A 66 1.89 5.86 -7.58
N ALA A 67 1.05 4.93 -7.14
CA ALA A 67 1.29 3.50 -7.10
C ALA A 67 2.47 3.03 -6.23
N LEU A 68 2.21 2.97 -4.93
CA LEU A 68 3.00 2.24 -3.95
C LEU A 68 2.77 0.73 -4.12
N TYR A 69 3.62 0.05 -4.88
CA TYR A 69 3.53 -1.40 -5.04
C TYR A 69 4.14 -2.13 -3.84
N ARG A 70 3.37 -3.03 -3.24
CA ARG A 70 3.85 -3.94 -2.18
C ARG A 70 3.32 -5.35 -2.42
N ARG A 71 4.18 -6.35 -2.20
CA ARG A 71 3.78 -7.77 -2.26
C ARG A 71 4.12 -8.45 -0.93
N THR A 72 3.14 -9.16 -0.40
CA THR A 72 3.27 -9.94 0.83
C THR A 72 2.86 -11.37 0.53
N SER A 73 3.69 -12.35 0.87
CA SER A 73 3.32 -13.76 0.78
C SER A 73 3.22 -14.37 2.18
N PHE A 74 2.21 -15.20 2.39
CA PHE A 74 1.94 -15.91 3.64
C PHE A 74 1.78 -17.39 3.33
N SER A 75 2.54 -18.25 4.00
CA SER A 75 2.40 -19.70 3.89
C SER A 75 2.22 -20.29 5.29
N THR A 76 1.21 -21.15 5.44
CA THR A 76 0.93 -21.90 6.66
C THR A 76 0.88 -23.39 6.32
N GLY A 77 1.53 -24.21 7.15
CA GLY A 77 1.50 -25.66 7.03
C GLY A 77 1.10 -26.29 8.35
N ARG A 78 0.26 -27.33 8.30
CA ARG A 78 -0.09 -28.14 9.47
C ARG A 78 -0.10 -29.62 9.10
N SER A 79 0.43 -30.45 9.99
CA SER A 79 0.33 -31.91 9.85
C SER A 79 -0.61 -32.49 10.90
N ILE A 80 -1.50 -33.38 10.46
CA ILE A 80 -2.44 -34.12 11.32
C ILE A 80 -2.43 -35.56 10.83
N GLY A 81 -2.11 -36.52 11.70
CA GLY A 81 -2.19 -37.95 11.37
C GLY A 81 -1.27 -38.44 10.23
N GLY A 82 -0.18 -37.72 9.93
CA GLY A 82 0.70 -38.05 8.79
C GLY A 82 0.31 -37.36 7.47
N GLU A 83 -0.84 -36.71 7.44
CA GLU A 83 -1.32 -35.89 6.33
C GLU A 83 -0.74 -34.47 6.42
N GLN A 84 -0.55 -33.81 5.29
CA GLN A 84 -0.03 -32.44 5.18
C GLN A 84 -1.10 -31.51 4.62
N PHE A 85 -1.50 -30.53 5.40
CA PHE A 85 -2.35 -29.42 4.98
C PHE A 85 -1.46 -28.21 4.75
N PHE A 86 -1.64 -27.56 3.60
CA PHE A 86 -0.90 -26.36 3.26
C PHE A 86 -1.83 -25.29 2.71
N ASP A 87 -1.61 -24.07 3.18
CA ASP A 87 -2.29 -22.87 2.72
C ASP A 87 -1.21 -21.86 2.32
N THR A 88 -1.13 -21.55 1.04
CA THR A 88 -0.24 -20.51 0.52
C THR A 88 -1.08 -19.37 -0.01
N SER A 89 -0.90 -18.16 0.52
CA SER A 89 -1.58 -16.96 0.05
C SER A 89 -0.59 -15.86 -0.34
N HIS A 90 -0.88 -15.19 -1.44
CA HIS A 90 -0.14 -14.07 -1.98
C HIS A 90 -1.05 -12.85 -1.97
N THR A 91 -0.68 -11.82 -1.22
CA THR A 91 -1.37 -10.54 -1.17
C THR A 91 -0.56 -9.49 -1.92
N THR A 92 -1.13 -8.96 -3.00
CA THR A 92 -0.61 -7.81 -3.74
C THR A 92 -1.36 -6.56 -3.27
N GLU A 93 -0.64 -5.56 -2.80
CA GLU A 93 -1.16 -4.29 -2.30
C GLU A 93 -0.70 -3.15 -3.22
N TRP A 94 -1.65 -2.34 -3.67
CA TRP A 94 -1.39 -1.08 -4.37
C TRP A 94 -1.86 0.08 -3.51
N GLY A 95 -0.93 0.96 -3.12
CA GLY A 95 -1.23 2.17 -2.35
C GLY A 95 -1.21 3.43 -3.21
N PHE A 96 -2.15 4.35 -2.97
CA PHE A 96 -2.22 5.67 -3.60
C PHE A 96 -2.38 6.72 -2.51
N PRO A 97 -1.28 7.13 -1.84
CA PRO A 97 -1.34 8.16 -0.84
C PRO A 97 -1.53 9.54 -1.49
N LEU A 98 -2.55 10.24 -1.01
CA LEU A 98 -2.86 11.62 -1.35
C LEU A 98 -2.64 12.46 -0.09
N TYR A 99 -1.72 13.43 -0.16
CA TYR A 99 -1.38 14.25 0.99
C TYR A 99 -1.15 15.72 0.62
N ALA A 100 -1.52 16.59 1.54
CA ALA A 100 -1.10 17.97 1.53
C ALA A 100 0.22 18.11 2.32
N LYS A 101 1.06 19.02 1.88
CA LYS A 101 2.34 19.36 2.48
C LYS A 101 2.40 20.86 2.73
N TYR A 102 2.82 21.26 3.92
CA TYR A 102 3.03 22.67 4.26
C TYR A 102 4.49 22.87 4.65
N ARG A 103 5.15 23.84 4.03
CA ARG A 103 6.56 24.19 4.29
C ARG A 103 6.61 25.42 5.19
N PHE A 104 7.29 25.34 6.33
CA PHE A 104 7.32 26.45 7.28
C PHE A 104 8.25 27.60 6.84
N THR A 105 9.35 27.27 6.15
CA THR A 105 10.43 28.21 5.82
C THR A 105 10.88 28.05 4.36
N GLU A 106 11.44 29.11 3.77
CA GLU A 106 11.94 29.15 2.38
C GLU A 106 13.47 29.08 2.25
N VAL A 107 14.21 29.05 3.37
CA VAL A 107 15.68 29.18 3.42
C VAL A 107 16.30 28.10 4.30
N PRO A 108 17.59 27.80 4.09
CA PRO A 108 18.10 26.63 3.36
C PRO A 108 17.61 25.26 3.85
N PHE A 109 16.99 25.20 5.03
CA PHE A 109 16.32 24.02 5.56
C PHE A 109 14.81 24.22 5.43
N HIS A 110 14.14 23.33 4.71
CA HIS A 110 12.68 23.41 4.47
C HIS A 110 11.96 22.36 5.31
N PRO A 111 11.80 22.56 6.64
CA PRO A 111 10.98 21.67 7.43
C PRO A 111 9.56 21.74 6.88
N PHE A 112 8.93 20.57 6.80
CA PHE A 112 7.59 20.45 6.28
C PHE A 112 6.79 19.51 7.14
N VAL A 113 5.50 19.81 7.24
CA VAL A 113 4.50 18.88 7.76
C VAL A 113 3.68 18.38 6.58
N ALA A 114 3.31 17.11 6.61
CA ALA A 114 2.43 16.52 5.62
C ALA A 114 1.29 15.78 6.31
N GLY A 115 0.09 15.87 5.74
CA GLY A 115 -1.10 15.19 6.23
C GLY A 115 -1.98 14.78 5.06
N GLY A 116 -2.58 13.59 5.12
CA GLY A 116 -3.30 13.04 3.99
C GLY A 116 -3.99 11.70 4.29
N ALA A 117 -4.60 11.15 3.26
CA ALA A 117 -5.23 9.84 3.27
C ALA A 117 -4.50 8.92 2.28
N ALA A 118 -4.55 7.61 2.54
CA ALA A 118 -3.97 6.63 1.64
C ALA A 118 -5.01 5.60 1.24
N PHE A 119 -5.30 5.54 -0.06
CA PHE A 119 -6.18 4.54 -0.61
C PHE A 119 -5.37 3.30 -0.94
N LYS A 120 -5.87 2.13 -0.54
CA LYS A 120 -5.17 0.87 -0.74
C LYS A 120 -6.09 -0.11 -1.45
N TYR A 121 -5.52 -0.85 -2.39
CA TYR A 121 -6.20 -1.92 -3.09
C TYR A 121 -5.46 -3.22 -2.81
N LEU A 122 -6.15 -4.15 -2.17
CA LEU A 122 -5.61 -5.46 -1.84
C LEU A 122 -6.18 -6.49 -2.79
N ARG A 123 -5.28 -7.32 -3.33
CA ARG A 123 -5.60 -8.52 -4.08
C ARG A 123 -4.90 -9.70 -3.43
N THR A 124 -5.67 -10.54 -2.78
CA THR A 124 -5.19 -11.78 -2.19
C THR A 124 -5.57 -12.94 -3.09
N SER A 125 -4.59 -13.75 -3.48
CA SER A 125 -4.79 -15.02 -4.16
C SER A 125 -4.17 -16.11 -3.31
N GLY A 126 -4.92 -17.13 -2.96
CA GLY A 126 -4.42 -18.25 -2.17
C GLY A 126 -4.75 -19.58 -2.78
N THR A 127 -3.98 -20.57 -2.34
CA THR A 127 -4.06 -21.94 -2.75
C THR A 127 -4.04 -22.80 -1.49
N ALA A 128 -5.11 -23.56 -1.29
CA ALA A 128 -5.27 -24.49 -0.18
C ALA A 128 -5.22 -25.92 -0.72
N GLY A 129 -4.52 -26.80 -0.03
CA GLY A 129 -4.40 -28.20 -0.44
C GLY A 129 -4.13 -29.15 0.72
N CYS A 130 -4.43 -30.43 0.45
CA CYS A 130 -4.19 -31.53 1.35
C CYS A 130 -3.42 -32.62 0.59
N SER A 131 -2.32 -33.11 1.17
CA SER A 131 -1.50 -34.17 0.61
C SER A 131 -1.32 -35.30 1.63
N GLY A 132 -1.77 -36.49 1.24
CA GLY A 132 -1.50 -37.74 1.91
C GLY A 132 -2.44 -38.86 1.45
N THR A 133 -2.49 -39.95 2.20
CA THR A 133 -3.04 -41.24 1.76
C THR A 133 -4.35 -41.62 2.45
N GLU A 134 -4.76 -40.89 3.50
CA GLU A 134 -6.02 -41.12 4.20
C GLU A 134 -7.17 -40.26 3.63
N PRO A 135 -8.10 -40.83 2.83
CA PRO A 135 -9.21 -40.10 2.24
C PRO A 135 -10.24 -39.59 3.27
N SER A 136 -10.20 -40.10 4.51
CA SER A 136 -11.01 -39.62 5.64
C SER A 136 -10.60 -38.23 6.14
N LEU A 137 -9.34 -37.83 5.92
CA LEU A 137 -8.77 -36.56 6.38
C LEU A 137 -8.70 -35.51 5.26
N CYS A 138 -8.39 -35.89 4.02
CA CYS A 138 -8.36 -34.99 2.86
C CYS A 138 -9.66 -34.99 2.01
N GLY A 139 -10.62 -35.86 2.29
CA GLY A 139 -11.79 -36.09 1.44
C GLY A 139 -11.48 -36.98 0.22
N PRO A 140 -12.51 -37.37 -0.56
CA PRO A 140 -12.36 -38.34 -1.66
C PRO A 140 -11.55 -37.81 -2.86
N ASN A 141 -11.22 -36.51 -2.90
CA ASN A 141 -10.39 -35.90 -3.93
C ASN A 141 -9.35 -34.97 -3.26
N PRO A 142 -8.16 -35.48 -2.85
CA PRO A 142 -7.07 -34.60 -2.47
C PRO A 142 -6.74 -33.70 -3.67
N GLY A 143 -6.84 -32.39 -3.47
CA GLY A 143 -6.82 -31.43 -4.56
C GLY A 143 -6.44 -30.04 -4.10
N VAL A 144 -6.17 -29.19 -5.08
CA VAL A 144 -5.69 -27.83 -4.89
C VAL A 144 -6.83 -26.87 -5.22
N SER A 145 -7.27 -26.09 -4.23
CA SER A 145 -8.33 -25.09 -4.39
C SER A 145 -7.72 -23.69 -4.46
N ASN A 146 -8.09 -22.91 -5.49
CA ASN A 146 -7.65 -21.52 -5.65
C ASN A 146 -8.74 -20.55 -5.19
N LEU A 147 -8.37 -19.54 -4.41
CA LEU A 147 -9.24 -18.47 -3.94
C LEU A 147 -8.65 -17.11 -4.33
N VAL A 148 -9.47 -16.22 -4.88
CA VAL A 148 -9.06 -14.83 -5.19
C VAL A 148 -10.05 -13.87 -4.53
N ILE A 149 -9.54 -12.99 -3.67
CA ILE A 149 -10.32 -11.93 -3.01
C ILE A 149 -9.70 -10.59 -3.38
N THR A 150 -10.53 -9.67 -3.87
CA THR A 150 -10.16 -8.29 -4.16
C THR A 150 -10.97 -7.35 -3.27
N SER A 151 -10.30 -6.47 -2.54
CA SER A 151 -10.98 -5.46 -1.71
C SER A 151 -10.30 -4.09 -1.78
N PRO A 152 -11.06 -3.00 -1.95
CA PRO A 152 -10.58 -1.66 -1.65
C PRO A 152 -10.61 -1.45 -0.13
N ILE A 153 -9.54 -0.87 0.42
CA ILE A 153 -9.46 -0.41 1.81
C ILE A 153 -9.13 1.09 1.79
N GLY A 154 -10.00 1.88 2.42
CA GLY A 154 -9.92 3.34 2.50
C GLY A 154 -10.09 3.84 3.93
#